data_AF-A0A529Y2G3-F1
#
_entry.id   AF-A0A529Y2G3-F1
#
_cell.length_a   1.000
_cell.length_b   1.000
_cell.length_c   1.000
_cell.angle_alpha   90.00
_cell.angle_beta   90.00
_cell.angle_gamma   90.00
#
_symmetry.space_group_name_H-M   'P 1'
#
loop_
_entity.id
_entity.type
_entity.pdbx_description
1 polymer ?
#
loop_
_entity_poly.entity_id
_entity_poly.type
_entity_poly.pdbx_seq_one_letter_code
_entity_poly.pdbx_strand_id
1 'polypeptide(L)'
;FHNGQFVGPFVYGRQMTLDMDTLKRNYTDKQDDVQRIRFFCKGDSYRFWGLIEGDRHLVCPAENGQLFLAGTDRLGRDVLSRIIYGARISLTIGLVGIAFSFVLGIVIGGLAGYHGGIFDLIVQRIIEVLQSIPSIPLWLALAAIMPITWSPILIYFGITVILGLLHWTGLARAVRSKLLALREEDYVLAAQLMGASSSRIIRRHLIPGFMSHLIATATISIPGMILG
;
A
#
# COMPACT_ATOMS: atom_id res chain seq x y z
N PHE A 1 -25.38 26.93 -7.56
CA PHE A 1 -26.19 28.17 -7.58
C PHE A 1 -26.24 28.73 -6.18
N HIS A 2 -26.29 30.05 -6.02
CA HIS A 2 -26.51 30.73 -4.75
C HIS A 2 -27.54 31.84 -5.01
N ASN A 3 -28.61 31.89 -4.22
CA ASN A 3 -29.73 32.82 -4.39
C ASN A 3 -30.26 32.91 -5.84
N GLY A 4 -30.46 31.75 -6.48
CA GLY A 4 -31.00 31.68 -7.85
C GLY A 4 -30.01 32.00 -8.97
N GLN A 5 -28.78 32.43 -8.67
CA GLN A 5 -27.75 32.73 -9.68
C GLN A 5 -26.67 31.63 -9.75
N PHE A 6 -26.14 31.38 -10.95
CA PHE A 6 -25.03 30.46 -11.13
C PHE A 6 -23.72 31.13 -10.73
N VAL A 7 -23.00 30.53 -9.78
CA VAL A 7 -21.78 31.10 -9.18
C VAL A 7 -20.55 30.20 -9.40
N GLY A 8 -20.72 29.07 -10.11
CA GLY A 8 -19.72 28.01 -10.22
C GLY A 8 -19.57 27.17 -8.94
N PRO A 9 -18.55 26.30 -8.85
CA PRO A 9 -18.19 25.62 -7.61
C PRO A 9 -17.68 26.63 -6.56
N PHE A 10 -18.22 26.58 -5.36
CA PHE A 10 -17.86 27.50 -4.27
C PHE A 10 -17.97 26.81 -2.92
N VAL A 11 -17.36 27.41 -1.90
CA VAL A 11 -17.56 27.11 -0.49
C VAL A 11 -18.00 28.38 0.24
N TYR A 12 -18.68 28.24 1.38
CA TYR A 12 -18.95 29.39 2.23
C TYR A 12 -17.76 29.68 3.12
N GLY A 13 -17.49 30.95 3.39
CA GLY A 13 -16.57 31.34 4.46
C GLY A 13 -17.06 30.80 5.80
N ARG A 14 -16.14 30.54 6.73
CA ARG A 14 -16.48 30.05 8.08
C ARG A 14 -16.26 31.12 9.13
N GLN A 15 -17.22 31.24 10.04
CA GLN A 15 -17.04 32.01 11.27
C GLN A 15 -16.86 31.05 12.45
N MET A 16 -15.92 31.39 13.32
CA MET A 16 -15.68 30.65 14.56
C MET A 16 -16.36 31.37 15.71
N THR A 17 -17.23 30.66 16.43
CA THR A 17 -17.80 31.10 17.68
C THR A 17 -17.31 30.20 18.80
N LEU A 18 -16.95 30.79 19.94
CA LEU A 18 -16.63 30.03 21.13
C LEU A 18 -17.93 29.87 21.93
N ASP A 19 -18.37 28.63 22.08
CA ASP A 19 -19.42 28.29 23.04
C ASP A 19 -18.85 28.51 24.45
N MET A 20 -19.41 29.47 25.20
CA MET A 20 -18.87 29.87 26.51
C MET A 20 -19.21 28.87 27.62
N ASP A 21 -20.17 27.98 27.41
CA ASP A 21 -20.54 26.94 28.38
C ASP A 21 -19.65 25.70 28.21
N THR A 22 -19.36 25.33 26.96
CA THR A 22 -18.54 24.14 26.66
C THR A 22 -17.08 24.44 26.30
N LEU A 23 -16.73 25.72 26.13
CA LEU A 23 -15.45 26.21 25.60
C LEU A 23 -15.05 25.57 24.26
N LYS A 24 -16.03 25.05 23.51
CA LYS A 24 -15.80 24.46 22.20
C LYS A 24 -15.86 25.52 21.12
N ARG A 25 -14.93 25.43 20.17
CA ARG A 25 -14.93 26.25 18.95
C ARG A 25 -15.94 25.65 17.96
N ASN A 26 -17.04 26.35 17.78
CA ASN A 26 -18.06 26.01 16.79
C ASN A 26 -17.79 26.78 15.50
N TYR A 27 -17.74 26.09 14.37
CA TYR A 27 -17.56 26.69 13.06
C TYR A 27 -18.87 26.62 12.31
N THR A 28 -19.37 27.77 11.87
CA THR A 28 -20.60 27.86 11.07
C THR A 28 -20.32 28.55 9.74
N ASP A 29 -21.07 28.15 8.71
CA ASP A 29 -20.95 28.71 7.38
C ASP A 29 -21.61 30.11 7.34
N LYS A 30 -20.87 31.09 6.83
CA LYS A 30 -21.35 32.45 6.59
C LYS A 30 -21.91 32.51 5.17
N GLN A 31 -23.24 32.41 5.04
CA GLN A 31 -23.90 32.33 3.73
C GLN A 31 -23.68 33.57 2.85
N ASP A 32 -23.39 34.72 3.47
CA ASP A 32 -23.07 35.97 2.75
C ASP A 32 -21.65 35.99 2.16
N ASP A 33 -20.76 35.09 2.61
CA ASP A 33 -19.39 34.98 2.13
C ASP A 33 -19.24 33.80 1.17
N VAL A 34 -19.53 34.04 -0.10
CA VAL A 34 -19.44 33.05 -1.17
C VAL A 34 -18.02 33.02 -1.74
N GLN A 35 -17.24 32.00 -1.36
CA GLN A 35 -15.86 31.82 -1.77
C GLN A 35 -15.76 30.88 -2.99
N ARG A 36 -15.57 31.46 -4.18
CA ARG A 36 -15.47 30.69 -5.43
C ARG A 36 -14.20 29.86 -5.48
N ILE A 37 -14.32 28.58 -5.82
CA ILE A 37 -13.18 27.68 -6.02
C ILE A 37 -12.50 28.04 -7.35
N ARG A 38 -11.18 28.14 -7.32
CA ARG A 38 -10.35 28.40 -8.51
C ARG A 38 -9.70 27.11 -8.98
N PHE A 39 -9.43 27.02 -10.27
CA PHE A 39 -8.77 25.85 -10.88
C PHE A 39 -7.50 26.27 -11.60
N PHE A 40 -6.51 25.37 -11.64
CA PHE A 40 -5.22 25.57 -12.33
C PHE A 40 -4.49 26.86 -11.91
N CYS A 41 -4.57 27.23 -10.64
CA CYS A 41 -3.95 28.45 -10.13
C CYS A 41 -2.45 28.23 -9.86
N LYS A 42 -1.67 29.31 -9.88
CA LYS A 42 -0.31 29.31 -9.31
C LYS A 42 -0.40 29.59 -7.81
N GLY A 43 0.35 28.85 -7.01
CA GLY A 43 0.38 28.96 -5.56
C GLY A 43 1.72 28.50 -5.00
N ASP A 44 1.70 27.96 -3.78
CA ASP A 44 2.92 27.50 -3.10
C ASP A 44 3.65 26.43 -3.91
N SER A 45 4.99 26.51 -3.95
CA SER A 45 5.81 25.52 -4.63
C SER A 45 5.73 24.17 -3.92
N TYR A 46 5.59 23.09 -4.67
CA TYR A 46 5.66 21.73 -4.17
C TYR A 46 6.62 20.89 -5.00
N ARG A 47 7.10 19.80 -4.41
CA ARG A 47 7.88 18.77 -5.11
C ARG A 47 7.02 17.54 -5.36
N PHE A 48 6.69 17.29 -6.62
CA PHE A 48 6.03 16.07 -7.03
C PHE A 48 7.01 14.89 -6.91
N TRP A 49 6.69 13.94 -6.02
CA TRP A 49 7.53 12.78 -5.70
C TRP A 49 8.97 13.13 -5.28
N GLY A 50 9.20 14.35 -4.80
CA GLY A 50 10.54 14.85 -4.48
C GLY A 50 11.41 15.19 -5.70
N LEU A 51 10.93 15.00 -6.93
CA LEU A 51 11.73 15.06 -8.15
C LEU A 51 11.41 16.27 -9.03
N ILE A 52 10.12 16.62 -9.17
CA ILE A 52 9.68 17.67 -10.09
C ILE A 52 9.11 18.83 -9.29
N GLU A 53 9.71 20.00 -9.42
CA GLU A 53 9.18 21.24 -8.83
C GLU A 53 8.00 21.75 -9.65
N GLY A 54 6.92 22.09 -8.96
CA GLY A 54 5.71 22.64 -9.57
C GLY A 54 5.08 23.69 -8.67
N ASP A 55 4.45 24.68 -9.29
CA ASP A 55 3.74 25.78 -8.63
C ASP A 55 2.24 25.79 -8.98
N ARG A 56 1.81 24.92 -9.91
CA ARG A 56 0.43 24.83 -10.38
C ARG A 56 -0.39 23.85 -9.57
N HIS A 57 -1.50 24.34 -9.03
CA HIS A 57 -2.47 23.58 -8.23
C HIS A 57 -3.76 23.37 -9.03
N LEU A 58 -4.26 22.13 -9.05
CA LEU A 58 -5.49 21.79 -9.78
C LEU A 58 -6.72 22.49 -9.22
N VAL A 59 -6.81 22.57 -7.89
CA VAL A 59 -7.92 23.16 -7.15
C VAL A 59 -7.35 24.09 -6.09
N CYS A 60 -7.87 25.30 -6.03
CA CYS A 60 -7.38 26.34 -5.13
C CYS A 60 -8.55 27.01 -4.41
N PRO A 61 -8.36 27.42 -3.15
CA PRO A 61 -9.34 28.25 -2.47
C PRO A 61 -9.50 29.59 -3.20
N ALA A 62 -10.58 30.31 -2.87
CA ALA A 62 -10.70 31.73 -3.20
C ALA A 62 -9.47 32.51 -2.69
N GLU A 63 -9.20 33.68 -3.26
CA GLU A 63 -8.11 34.53 -2.76
C GLU A 63 -8.39 34.91 -1.29
N ASN A 64 -7.41 34.65 -0.42
CA ASN A 64 -7.54 34.75 1.04
C ASN A 64 -8.64 33.87 1.68
N GLY A 65 -9.17 32.89 0.93
CA GLY A 65 -10.15 31.92 1.40
C GLY A 65 -9.53 30.62 1.89
N GLN A 66 -10.37 29.72 2.41
CA GLN A 66 -9.97 28.39 2.87
C GLN A 66 -10.77 27.31 2.15
N LEU A 67 -10.14 26.17 1.89
CA LEU A 67 -10.80 25.03 1.23
C LEU A 67 -10.38 23.73 1.92
N PHE A 68 -11.34 23.10 2.62
CA PHE A 68 -11.14 21.84 3.33
C PHE A 68 -12.17 20.81 2.86
N LEU A 69 -11.87 20.13 1.75
CA LEU A 69 -12.82 19.22 1.08
C LEU A 69 -13.21 18.01 1.94
N ALA A 70 -12.29 17.50 2.76
CA ALA A 70 -12.55 16.43 3.73
C ALA A 70 -12.62 16.95 5.18
N GLY A 71 -12.75 18.27 5.35
CA GLY A 71 -12.69 18.93 6.65
C GLY A 71 -11.30 18.99 7.27
N THR A 72 -11.27 19.32 8.55
CA THR A 72 -10.04 19.50 9.33
C THR A 72 -9.98 18.56 10.52
N ASP A 73 -8.78 18.27 10.99
CA ASP A 73 -8.60 17.58 12.28
C ASP A 73 -8.89 18.53 13.47
N ARG A 74 -8.73 18.01 14.70
CA ARG A 74 -8.93 18.76 15.95
C ARG A 74 -8.00 19.98 16.10
N LEU A 75 -6.90 20.02 15.34
CA LEU A 75 -5.93 21.11 15.33
C LEU A 75 -6.13 22.06 14.14
N GLY A 76 -7.15 21.84 13.31
CA GLY A 76 -7.45 22.68 12.15
C GLY A 76 -6.63 22.34 10.89
N ARG A 77 -5.96 21.18 10.84
CA ARG A 77 -5.15 20.77 9.68
C ARG A 77 -6.03 20.10 8.63
N ASP A 78 -5.78 20.36 7.35
CA ASP A 78 -6.56 19.77 6.25
C ASP A 78 -6.43 18.25 6.20
N VAL A 79 -7.55 17.55 6.35
CA VAL A 79 -7.58 16.08 6.38
C VAL A 79 -7.32 15.49 5.00
N LEU A 80 -7.84 16.12 3.93
CA LEU A 80 -7.68 15.58 2.57
C LEU A 80 -6.20 15.54 2.17
N SER A 81 -5.47 16.64 2.37
CA SER A 81 -4.03 16.72 2.08
C SER A 81 -3.24 15.69 2.88
N ARG A 82 -3.59 15.48 4.15
CA ARG A 82 -2.95 14.46 5.00
C ARG A 82 -3.22 13.04 4.48
N ILE A 83 -4.45 12.75 4.04
CA ILE A 83 -4.80 11.45 3.43
C ILE A 83 -4.00 11.26 2.14
N ILE A 84 -3.96 12.24 1.24
CA ILE A 84 -3.24 12.13 -0.03
C ILE A 84 -1.74 11.91 0.21
N TYR A 85 -1.15 12.66 1.14
CA TYR A 85 0.27 12.53 1.47
C TYR A 85 0.58 11.18 2.13
N GLY A 86 -0.24 10.76 3.10
CA GLY A 86 -0.12 9.45 3.75
C GLY A 86 -0.30 8.29 2.78
N ALA A 87 -1.31 8.36 1.89
CA ALA A 87 -1.59 7.34 0.90
C ALA A 87 -0.40 7.10 -0.04
N ARG A 88 0.31 8.16 -0.47
CA ARG A 88 1.54 8.00 -1.29
C ARG A 88 2.59 7.16 -0.57
N ILE A 89 2.84 7.44 0.70
CA ILE A 89 3.82 6.71 1.51
C ILE A 89 3.37 5.26 1.74
N SER A 90 2.13 5.04 2.16
CA SER A 90 1.60 3.70 2.43
C SER A 90 1.51 2.83 1.17
N LEU A 91 1.08 3.40 0.03
CA LEU A 91 1.00 2.67 -1.24
C LEU A 91 2.39 2.28 -1.75
N THR A 92 3.36 3.20 -1.72
CA THR A 92 4.71 2.90 -2.22
C THR A 92 5.39 1.83 -1.39
N ILE A 93 5.38 1.96 -0.06
CA ILE A 93 6.07 1.03 0.84
C ILE A 93 5.36 -0.33 0.87
N GLY A 94 4.03 -0.35 0.90
CA GLY A 94 3.24 -1.58 0.83
C GLY A 94 3.46 -2.35 -0.46
N LEU A 95 3.47 -1.67 -1.62
CA LEU A 95 3.74 -2.29 -2.93
C LEU A 95 5.16 -2.85 -3.04
N VAL A 96 6.16 -2.16 -2.47
CA VAL A 96 7.54 -2.68 -2.44
C VAL A 96 7.61 -3.95 -1.58
N GLY A 97 7.04 -3.92 -0.38
CA GLY A 97 7.06 -5.06 0.55
C GLY A 97 6.38 -6.30 -0.04
N ILE A 98 5.20 -6.14 -0.64
CA ILE A 98 4.48 -7.26 -1.26
C ILE A 98 5.18 -7.77 -2.52
N ALA A 99 5.82 -6.90 -3.32
CA ALA A 99 6.59 -7.34 -4.49
C ALA A 99 7.75 -8.26 -4.08
N PHE A 100 8.51 -7.90 -3.05
CA PHE A 100 9.57 -8.76 -2.50
C PHE A 100 9.02 -10.09 -1.99
N SER A 101 7.92 -10.03 -1.22
CA SER A 101 7.23 -11.22 -0.72
C SER A 101 6.78 -12.15 -1.84
N PHE A 102 6.24 -11.60 -2.92
CA PHE A 102 5.78 -12.34 -4.09
C PHE A 102 6.92 -13.04 -4.82
N VAL A 103 8.01 -12.30 -5.08
CA VAL A 103 9.20 -12.85 -5.74
C VAL A 103 9.77 -14.01 -4.92
N LEU A 104 9.96 -13.82 -3.61
CA LEU A 104 10.45 -14.87 -2.72
C LEU A 104 9.51 -16.06 -2.66
N GLY A 105 8.19 -15.82 -2.53
CA GLY A 105 7.18 -16.87 -2.44
C GLY A 105 7.13 -17.74 -3.69
N ILE A 106 7.15 -17.11 -4.88
CA ILE A 106 7.13 -17.81 -6.16
C ILE A 106 8.44 -18.58 -6.38
N VAL A 107 9.59 -17.96 -6.11
CA VAL A 107 10.90 -18.59 -6.35
C VAL A 107 11.14 -19.74 -5.37
N ILE A 108 11.02 -19.50 -4.06
CA ILE A 108 11.30 -20.51 -3.03
C ILE A 108 10.24 -21.60 -3.06
N GLY A 109 8.96 -21.23 -3.11
CA GLY A 109 7.85 -22.19 -3.19
C GLY A 109 7.88 -23.00 -4.48
N GLY A 110 8.24 -22.36 -5.60
CA GLY A 110 8.35 -23.02 -6.90
C GLY A 110 9.47 -24.04 -6.95
N LEU A 111 10.65 -23.69 -6.42
CA LEU A 111 11.78 -24.62 -6.29
C LEU A 111 11.46 -25.79 -5.36
N ALA A 112 10.81 -25.50 -4.21
CA ALA A 112 10.41 -26.53 -3.24
C ALA A 112 9.39 -27.52 -3.84
N GLY A 113 8.37 -27.01 -4.53
CA GLY A 113 7.35 -27.85 -5.16
C GLY A 113 7.86 -28.65 -6.34
N TYR A 114 8.73 -28.08 -7.18
CA TYR A 114 9.25 -28.77 -8.36
C TYR A 114 10.27 -29.85 -7.99
N HIS A 115 11.30 -29.50 -7.20
CA HIS A 115 12.39 -30.44 -6.87
C HIS A 115 12.01 -31.43 -5.76
N GLY A 116 11.16 -31.03 -4.80
CA GLY A 116 10.83 -31.88 -3.65
C GLY A 116 12.05 -32.24 -2.78
N GLY A 117 11.93 -33.34 -2.04
CA GLY A 117 13.04 -33.93 -1.28
C GLY A 117 13.51 -33.10 -0.09
N ILE A 118 14.83 -33.11 0.16
CA ILE A 118 15.44 -32.44 1.33
C ILE A 118 15.27 -30.92 1.26
N PHE A 119 15.38 -30.32 0.07
CA PHE A 119 15.21 -28.88 -0.09
C PHE A 119 13.80 -28.45 0.33
N ASP A 120 12.79 -29.18 -0.12
CA ASP A 120 11.41 -28.94 0.28
C ASP A 120 11.23 -29.10 1.79
N LEU A 121 11.76 -30.19 2.38
CA LEU A 121 11.69 -30.41 3.82
C LEU A 121 12.28 -29.23 4.62
N ILE A 122 13.49 -28.77 4.26
CA ILE A 122 14.15 -27.64 4.92
C ILE A 122 13.30 -26.37 4.79
N VAL A 123 12.82 -26.07 3.58
CA VAL A 123 11.98 -24.88 3.32
C VAL A 123 10.70 -24.94 4.15
N GLN A 124 10.03 -26.09 4.23
CA GLN A 124 8.84 -26.25 5.06
C GLN A 124 9.16 -26.04 6.55
N ARG A 125 10.28 -26.56 7.07
CA ARG A 125 10.66 -26.33 8.48
C ARG A 125 10.94 -24.87 8.78
N ILE A 126 11.62 -24.17 7.89
CA ILE A 126 11.83 -22.72 8.04
C ILE A 126 10.49 -21.98 8.04
N ILE A 127 9.59 -22.32 7.11
CA ILE A 127 8.25 -21.71 7.03
C ILE A 127 7.45 -21.95 8.32
N GLU A 128 7.44 -23.17 8.84
CA GLU A 128 6.74 -23.52 10.09
C GLU A 128 7.27 -22.71 11.28
N VAL A 129 8.60 -22.59 11.42
CA VAL A 129 9.22 -21.78 12.48
C VAL A 129 8.85 -20.32 12.34
N LEU A 130 8.96 -19.74 11.13
CA LEU A 130 8.63 -18.34 10.90
C LEU A 130 7.15 -18.03 11.18
N GLN A 131 6.23 -18.93 10.80
CA GLN A 131 4.80 -18.76 11.03
C GLN A 131 4.35 -19.06 12.46
N SER A 132 5.18 -19.73 13.26
CA SER A 132 4.91 -19.93 14.69
C SER A 132 5.02 -18.62 15.49
N ILE A 133 5.70 -17.61 14.95
CA ILE A 133 5.89 -16.31 15.59
C ILE A 133 4.63 -15.45 15.39
N PRO A 134 3.97 -14.99 16.46
CA PRO A 134 2.82 -14.11 16.33
C PRO A 134 3.22 -12.75 15.73
N SER A 135 2.45 -12.28 14.74
CA SER A 135 2.78 -11.07 13.97
C SER A 135 2.77 -9.80 14.83
N ILE A 136 1.72 -9.57 15.64
CA ILE A 136 1.61 -8.33 16.44
C ILE A 136 2.79 -8.15 17.42
N PRO A 137 3.18 -9.16 18.24
CA PRO A 137 4.37 -9.07 19.06
C PRO A 137 5.65 -8.78 18.27
N LEU A 138 5.79 -9.36 17.08
CA LEU A 138 6.94 -9.09 16.23
C LEU A 138 6.97 -7.64 15.74
N TRP A 139 5.82 -7.07 15.35
CA TRP A 139 5.70 -5.66 14.99
C TRP A 139 6.15 -4.76 16.13
N LEU A 140 5.67 -5.02 17.35
CA LEU A 140 6.01 -4.25 18.54
C LEU A 140 7.50 -4.36 18.88
N ALA A 141 8.06 -5.57 18.80
CA ALA A 141 9.48 -5.80 19.07
C ALA A 141 10.37 -5.06 18.05
N LEU A 142 10.04 -5.17 16.75
CA LEU A 142 10.78 -4.46 15.70
C LEU A 142 10.67 -2.95 15.90
N ALA A 143 9.46 -2.42 16.15
CA ALA A 143 9.28 -1.00 16.40
C ALA A 143 10.06 -0.50 17.63
N ALA A 144 10.15 -1.29 18.70
CA ALA A 144 10.85 -0.93 19.92
C ALA A 144 12.38 -0.94 19.80
N ILE A 145 12.93 -1.81 18.95
CA ILE A 145 14.39 -1.92 18.74
C ILE A 145 14.91 -0.81 17.80
N MET A 146 14.04 -0.24 16.96
CA MET A 146 14.44 0.80 16.00
C MET A 146 14.87 2.09 16.73
N PRO A 147 16.01 2.70 16.35
CA PRO A 147 16.48 3.91 17.00
C PRO A 147 15.47 5.05 16.88
N ILE A 148 15.16 5.69 18.01
CA ILE A 148 14.22 6.83 18.07
C ILE A 148 14.76 8.04 17.26
N THR A 149 16.07 8.07 16.98
CA THR A 149 16.72 9.10 16.16
C THR A 149 16.40 8.97 14.67
N TRP A 150 15.85 7.85 14.21
CA TRP A 150 15.52 7.66 12.80
C TRP A 150 14.24 8.39 12.44
N SER A 151 14.13 8.80 11.17
CA SER A 151 12.90 9.39 10.69
C SER A 151 11.74 8.39 10.77
N PRO A 152 10.51 8.80 11.09
CA PRO A 152 9.35 7.91 11.13
C PRO A 152 9.14 7.14 9.82
N ILE A 153 9.54 7.75 8.69
CA ILE A 153 9.47 7.14 7.36
C ILE A 153 10.47 5.97 7.24
N LEU A 154 11.70 6.13 7.73
CA LEU A 154 12.70 5.06 7.73
C LEU A 154 12.29 3.90 8.66
N ILE A 155 11.73 4.22 9.83
CA ILE A 155 11.24 3.21 10.76
C ILE A 155 10.11 2.40 10.11
N TYR A 156 9.11 3.08 9.55
CA TYR A 156 8.00 2.43 8.84
C TYR A 156 8.50 1.59 7.66
N PHE A 157 9.38 2.13 6.81
CA PHE A 157 9.98 1.39 5.70
C PHE A 157 10.72 0.12 6.17
N GLY A 158 11.56 0.23 7.21
CA GLY A 158 12.31 -0.90 7.76
C GLY A 158 11.38 -2.01 8.28
N ILE A 159 10.36 -1.64 9.06
CA ILE A 159 9.37 -2.59 9.59
C ILE A 159 8.62 -3.27 8.43
N THR A 160 8.13 -2.51 7.45
CA THR A 160 7.38 -3.08 6.33
C THR A 160 8.22 -4.01 5.47
N VAL A 161 9.50 -3.70 5.23
CA VAL A 161 10.40 -4.59 4.49
C VAL A 161 10.65 -5.89 5.27
N ILE A 162 10.98 -5.80 6.55
CA ILE A 162 11.24 -6.98 7.39
C ILE A 162 10.00 -7.89 7.44
N LEU A 163 8.81 -7.31 7.60
CA LEU A 163 7.56 -8.06 7.63
C LEU A 163 7.16 -8.60 6.25
N GLY A 164 7.41 -7.84 5.19
CA GLY A 164 7.25 -8.32 3.81
C GLY A 164 8.09 -9.58 3.55
N LEU A 165 9.30 -9.62 4.10
CA LEU A 165 10.18 -10.79 4.10
C LEU A 165 9.71 -11.94 5.00
N LEU A 166 8.55 -11.84 5.67
CA LEU A 166 7.92 -12.95 6.40
C LEU A 166 6.61 -13.39 5.75
N HIS A 167 5.92 -12.48 5.06
CA HIS A 167 4.69 -12.78 4.33
C HIS A 167 4.89 -13.78 3.16
N TRP A 168 6.10 -13.93 2.63
CA TRP A 168 6.36 -14.85 1.50
C TRP A 168 6.07 -16.31 1.85
N THR A 169 6.13 -16.67 3.13
CA THR A 169 5.98 -18.05 3.60
C THR A 169 4.59 -18.64 3.28
N GLY A 170 3.53 -17.82 3.39
CA GLY A 170 2.17 -18.23 3.04
C GLY A 170 2.03 -18.50 1.54
N LEU A 171 2.50 -17.56 0.72
CA LEU A 171 2.51 -17.70 -0.73
C LEU A 171 3.38 -18.87 -1.19
N ALA A 172 4.55 -19.07 -0.57
CA ALA A 172 5.45 -20.17 -0.91
C ALA A 172 4.80 -21.54 -0.73
N ARG A 173 4.02 -21.74 0.35
CA ARG A 173 3.26 -22.98 0.52
C ARG A 173 2.19 -23.16 -0.54
N ALA A 174 1.45 -22.11 -0.88
CA ALA A 174 0.43 -22.17 -1.92
C ALA A 174 1.03 -22.51 -3.29
N VAL A 175 2.10 -21.81 -3.66
CA VAL A 175 2.88 -22.06 -4.89
C VAL A 175 3.42 -23.48 -4.88
N ARG A 176 4.08 -23.91 -3.81
CA ARG A 176 4.60 -25.27 -3.67
C ARG A 176 3.52 -26.32 -3.95
N SER A 177 2.37 -26.23 -3.30
CA SER A 177 1.28 -27.19 -3.46
C SER A 177 0.79 -27.26 -4.91
N LYS A 178 0.73 -26.13 -5.61
CA LYS A 178 0.37 -26.08 -7.03
C LYS A 178 1.46 -26.67 -7.93
N LEU A 179 2.73 -26.36 -7.68
CA LEU A 179 3.83 -26.90 -8.47
C LEU A 179 3.99 -28.42 -8.28
N LEU A 180 3.78 -28.91 -7.06
CA LEU A 180 3.81 -30.34 -6.77
C LEU A 180 2.74 -31.11 -7.57
N ALA A 181 1.55 -30.53 -7.73
CA ALA A 181 0.48 -31.11 -8.54
C ALA A 181 0.78 -30.99 -10.05
N LEU A 182 1.14 -29.78 -10.50
CA LEU A 182 1.32 -29.52 -11.94
C LEU A 182 2.53 -30.24 -12.53
N ARG A 183 3.57 -30.56 -11.75
CA ARG A 183 4.75 -31.27 -12.27
C ARG A 183 4.44 -32.71 -12.72
N GLU A 184 3.34 -33.29 -12.24
CA GLU A 184 2.91 -34.66 -12.57
C GLU A 184 1.98 -34.70 -13.80
N GLU A 185 1.68 -33.55 -14.41
CA GLU A 185 0.84 -33.44 -15.60
C GLU A 185 1.56 -33.86 -16.89
N ASP A 186 0.81 -34.44 -17.83
CA ASP A 186 1.34 -35.00 -19.09
C ASP A 186 2.12 -33.98 -19.93
N TYR A 187 1.68 -32.72 -19.96
CA TYR A 187 2.37 -31.67 -20.73
C TYR A 187 3.76 -31.33 -20.17
N VAL A 188 3.96 -31.52 -18.86
CA VAL A 188 5.26 -31.32 -18.21
C VAL A 188 6.18 -32.48 -18.53
N LEU A 189 5.67 -33.70 -18.43
CA LEU A 189 6.42 -34.90 -18.80
C LEU A 189 6.85 -34.85 -20.27
N ALA A 190 5.94 -34.48 -21.18
CA ALA A 190 6.25 -34.29 -22.59
C ALA A 190 7.35 -33.23 -22.81
N ALA A 191 7.29 -32.09 -22.09
CA ALA A 191 8.33 -31.07 -22.17
C ALA A 191 9.70 -31.57 -21.68
N GLN A 192 9.74 -32.38 -20.61
CA GLN A 192 10.97 -33.01 -20.12
C GLN A 192 11.55 -34.00 -21.14
N LEU A 193 10.70 -34.84 -21.76
CA LEU A 193 11.11 -35.79 -22.80
C LEU A 193 11.66 -35.09 -24.05
N MET A 194 11.17 -33.88 -24.36
CA MET A 194 11.73 -33.02 -25.41
C MET A 194 13.02 -32.28 -25.01
N GLY A 195 13.58 -32.55 -23.83
CA GLY A 195 14.83 -31.97 -23.35
C GLY A 195 14.71 -30.55 -22.79
N ALA A 196 13.51 -30.10 -22.40
CA ALA A 196 13.35 -28.81 -21.75
C ALA A 196 14.00 -28.80 -20.36
N SER A 197 14.80 -27.77 -20.06
CA SER A 197 15.41 -27.61 -18.73
C SER A 197 14.35 -27.29 -17.67
N SER A 198 14.58 -27.71 -16.43
CA SER A 198 13.67 -27.45 -15.29
C SER A 198 13.31 -25.98 -15.13
N SER A 199 14.27 -25.06 -15.28
CA SER A 199 14.01 -23.61 -15.22
C SER A 199 13.10 -23.13 -16.36
N ARG A 200 13.27 -23.68 -17.58
CA ARG A 200 12.40 -23.38 -18.72
C ARG A 200 10.98 -23.89 -18.45
N ILE A 201 10.85 -25.10 -17.92
CA ILE A 201 9.55 -25.69 -17.57
C ILE A 201 8.82 -24.83 -16.53
N ILE A 202 9.51 -24.48 -15.44
CA ILE A 202 8.94 -23.67 -14.36
C ILE A 202 8.48 -22.31 -14.90
N ARG A 203 9.35 -21.57 -15.61
CA ARG A 203 9.05 -20.20 -16.04
C ARG A 203 8.08 -20.10 -17.20
N ARG A 204 8.07 -21.08 -18.12
CA ARG A 204 7.31 -21.00 -19.37
C ARG A 204 6.03 -21.84 -19.40
N HIS A 205 5.93 -22.86 -18.54
CA HIS A 205 4.77 -23.73 -18.49
C HIS A 205 4.07 -23.65 -17.13
N LEU A 206 4.80 -23.90 -16.05
CA LEU A 206 4.19 -24.04 -14.73
C LEU A 206 3.71 -22.71 -14.14
N ILE A 207 4.58 -21.71 -14.00
CA ILE A 207 4.21 -20.39 -13.45
C ILE A 207 3.03 -19.78 -14.24
N PRO A 208 3.07 -19.71 -15.59
CA PRO A 208 1.93 -19.26 -16.38
C PRO A 208 0.64 -20.06 -16.13
N GLY A 209 0.76 -21.38 -15.94
CA GLY A 209 -0.38 -22.28 -15.77
C GLY A 209 -1.26 -22.01 -14.54
N PHE A 210 -0.74 -21.40 -13.47
CA PHE A 210 -1.52 -21.01 -12.29
C PHE A 210 -1.53 -19.50 -12.04
N MET A 211 -1.33 -18.68 -13.09
CA MET A 211 -1.32 -17.23 -12.95
C MET A 211 -2.62 -16.66 -12.39
N SER A 212 -3.77 -17.28 -12.70
CA SER A 212 -5.07 -16.91 -12.14
C SER A 212 -5.05 -16.95 -10.60
N HIS A 213 -4.41 -17.97 -10.00
CA HIS A 213 -4.25 -18.06 -8.56
C HIS A 213 -3.33 -16.98 -8.01
N LEU A 214 -2.18 -16.76 -8.66
CA LEU A 214 -1.22 -15.73 -8.24
C LEU A 214 -1.82 -14.32 -8.29
N ILE A 215 -2.59 -14.01 -9.33
CA ILE A 215 -3.30 -12.73 -9.46
C ILE A 215 -4.36 -12.58 -8.37
N ALA A 216 -5.16 -13.62 -8.12
CA ALA A 216 -6.17 -13.60 -7.06
C ALA A 216 -5.53 -13.38 -5.68
N THR A 217 -4.43 -14.07 -5.39
CA THR A 217 -3.69 -13.88 -4.14
C THR A 217 -3.09 -12.48 -4.04
N ALA A 218 -2.57 -11.92 -5.14
CA ALA A 218 -2.03 -10.55 -5.16
C ALA A 218 -3.11 -9.52 -4.83
N THR A 219 -4.30 -9.66 -5.42
CA THR A 219 -5.45 -8.76 -5.17
C THR A 219 -5.85 -8.72 -3.69
N ILE A 220 -5.73 -9.84 -2.98
CA ILE A 220 -6.07 -9.92 -1.55
C ILE A 220 -4.90 -9.45 -0.67
N SER A 221 -3.67 -9.78 -1.07
CA SER A 221 -2.49 -9.56 -0.23
C SER A 221 -1.97 -8.13 -0.30
N ILE A 222 -2.16 -7.42 -1.42
CA ILE A 222 -1.74 -6.02 -1.57
C ILE A 222 -2.47 -5.11 -0.56
N PRO A 223 -3.83 -5.11 -0.46
CA PRO A 223 -4.53 -4.33 0.56
C PRO A 223 -4.14 -4.73 1.99
N GLY A 224 -4.01 -6.03 2.26
CA GLY A 224 -3.58 -6.52 3.58
C GLY A 224 -2.21 -5.97 3.98
N MET A 225 -1.26 -5.94 3.05
CA MET A 225 0.08 -5.38 3.28
C MET A 225 0.07 -3.86 3.50
N ILE A 226 -0.83 -3.14 2.83
CA ILE A 226 -0.94 -1.68 2.95
C ILE A 226 -1.61 -1.29 4.28
N LEU A 227 -2.63 -2.04 4.70
CA LEU A 227 -3.39 -1.77 5.91
C LEU A 227 -2.67 -2.24 7.18
N GLY A 228 -1.86 -3.30 7.07
CA GLY A 228 -1.20 -3.96 8.19
C GLY A 228 -1.97 -5.16 8.71
#